data_AF-A0A3C1NZI2-F1
#
_entry.id   AF-A0A3C1NZI2-F1
#
_cell.length_a   1.000
_cell.length_b   1.000
_cell.length_c   1.000
_cell.angle_alpha   90.00
_cell.angle_beta   90.00
_cell.angle_gamma   90.00
#
_symmetry.space_group_name_H-M   'P 1'
#
loop_
_entity.id
_entity.type
_entity.pdbx_description
1 polymer ?
#
loop_
_entity_poly.entity_id
_entity_poly.type
_entity_poly.pdbx_seq_one_letter_code
_entity_poly.pdbx_strand_id
1 'polypeptide(L)'
;MTQVRWGFLGAGWLASQATAAAVHEASGAHLRAVGARDRNRAAALEPDHAHDSYEAVIADPEVDAVYIALANDAHLPWILAAVEA
;
A
#
# COMPACT_ATOMS: atom_id res chain seq x y z
N MET A 1 -6.93 16.62 12.46
CA MET A 1 -6.13 16.56 11.22
C MET A 1 -6.77 15.50 10.33
N THR A 2 -6.82 15.69 9.01
CA THR A 2 -7.33 14.66 8.10
C THR A 2 -6.32 13.52 8.02
N GLN A 3 -6.79 12.29 8.21
CA GLN A 3 -5.99 11.07 8.17
C GLN A 3 -5.60 10.76 6.71
N VAL A 4 -4.34 10.44 6.46
CA VAL A 4 -3.86 10.00 5.12
C VAL A 4 -4.19 8.52 4.94
N ARG A 5 -4.92 8.17 3.89
CA ARG A 5 -5.27 6.80 3.51
C ARG A 5 -4.18 6.22 2.62
N TRP A 6 -3.41 5.28 3.17
CA TRP A 6 -2.26 4.67 2.51
C TRP A 6 -2.64 3.44 1.68
N GLY A 7 -2.11 3.39 0.46
CA GLY A 7 -2.07 2.22 -0.40
C GLY A 7 -0.68 1.60 -0.42
N PHE A 8 -0.53 0.32 -0.10
CA PHE A 8 0.75 -0.38 -0.17
C PHE A 8 0.84 -1.20 -1.46
N LEU A 9 1.88 -0.97 -2.26
CA LEU A 9 2.22 -1.81 -3.40
C LEU A 9 3.24 -2.84 -2.94
N GLY A 10 2.75 -4.04 -2.63
CA GLY A 10 3.54 -5.16 -2.11
C GLY A 10 3.39 -5.34 -0.60
N ALA A 11 3.51 -6.60 -0.18
CA ALA A 11 3.54 -7.02 1.22
C ALA A 11 4.91 -7.63 1.55
N GLY A 12 5.99 -6.90 1.21
CA GLY A 12 7.38 -7.31 1.44
C GLY A 12 7.77 -7.34 2.91
N TRP A 13 8.99 -7.81 3.21
CA TRP A 13 9.48 -7.97 4.58
C TRP A 13 9.35 -6.69 5.40
N LEU A 14 9.81 -5.54 4.87
CA LEU A 14 9.75 -4.26 5.57
C LEU A 14 8.31 -3.73 5.77
N ALA A 15 7.41 -4.03 4.82
CA ALA A 15 5.98 -3.71 4.97
C ALA A 15 5.39 -4.52 6.13
N SER A 16 5.66 -5.83 6.19
CA SER A 16 5.14 -6.73 7.21
C SER A 16 5.73 -6.55 8.60
N GLN A 17 7.01 -6.16 8.70
CA GLN A 17 7.72 -6.13 9.98
C GLN A 17 7.72 -4.75 10.65
N ALA A 18 7.49 -3.67 9.88
CA ALA A 18 7.63 -2.32 10.41
C ALA A 18 6.58 -1.37 9.87
N THR A 19 6.45 -1.25 8.55
CA THR A 19 5.75 -0.11 7.95
C THR A 19 4.23 -0.17 8.17
N ALA A 20 3.61 -1.36 8.07
CA ALA A 20 2.18 -1.51 8.33
C ALA A 20 1.84 -1.21 9.80
N ALA A 21 2.62 -1.74 10.75
CA ALA A 21 2.44 -1.46 12.18
C ALA A 21 2.57 0.05 12.48
N ALA A 22 3.57 0.72 11.89
CA ALA A 22 3.73 2.16 12.06
C ALA A 22 2.55 2.98 11.49
N VAL A 23 1.97 2.54 10.36
CA VAL A 23 0.76 3.17 9.81
C VAL A 23 -0.44 2.97 10.74
N HIS A 24 -0.61 1.78 11.32
CA HIS A 24 -1.70 1.49 12.26
C HIS A 24 -1.57 2.28 13.58
N GLU A 25 -0.36 2.51 14.06
CA GLU A 25 -0.10 3.26 15.30
C GLU A 25 -0.18 4.79 15.12
N ALA A 26 0.01 5.30 13.90
CA ALA A 26 0.05 6.71 13.63
C ALA A 26 -1.36 7.33 13.57
N SER A 27 -1.64 8.29 14.45
CA SER A 27 -2.94 8.99 14.54
C SER A 27 -3.35 9.81 13.30
N GLY A 28 -2.45 9.93 12.32
CA GLY A 28 -2.68 10.63 11.05
C GLY A 28 -2.60 9.73 9.82
N ALA A 29 -2.55 8.40 9.99
CA ALA A 29 -2.44 7.45 8.90
C ALA A 29 -3.47 6.32 9.04
N HIS A 30 -3.82 5.70 7.91
CA HIS A 30 -4.70 4.55 7.87
C HIS A 30 -4.37 3.67 6.70
N LEU A 31 -4.33 2.36 6.93
CA LEU A 31 -4.02 1.40 5.89
C LEU A 31 -5.28 1.06 5.10
N ARG A 32 -5.51 1.80 4.02
CA ARG A 32 -6.69 1.65 3.17
C ARG A 32 -6.61 0.39 2.32
N ALA A 33 -5.53 0.25 1.57
CA ALA A 33 -5.42 -0.80 0.57
C ALA A 33 -4.02 -1.41 0.54
N VAL A 34 -3.92 -2.72 0.33
CA VAL A 34 -2.65 -3.40 0.04
C VAL A 34 -2.84 -4.28 -1.19
N GLY A 35 -1.96 -4.13 -2.17
CA GLY A 35 -1.89 -4.98 -3.35
C GLY A 35 -0.70 -5.91 -3.26
N ALA A 36 -0.89 -7.20 -3.51
CA ALA A 36 0.21 -8.14 -3.65
C ALA A 36 -0.18 -9.33 -4.54
N ARG A 37 0.82 -9.94 -5.20
CA ARG A 37 0.62 -11.18 -5.98
C ARG A 37 -0.01 -12.31 -5.16
N ASP A 38 0.27 -12.32 -3.85
CA ASP A 38 -0.37 -13.20 -2.87
C ASP A 38 -1.31 -12.37 -2.00
N ARG A 39 -2.61 -12.51 -2.24
CA ARG A 39 -3.66 -11.79 -1.52
C ARG A 39 -3.65 -12.08 -0.01
N ASN A 40 -3.22 -13.27 0.42
CA ASN A 40 -3.16 -13.59 1.85
C ASN A 40 -2.08 -12.76 2.55
N ARG A 41 -0.95 -12.52 1.88
CA ARG A 41 0.10 -11.64 2.39
C ARG A 41 -0.35 -10.18 2.46
N ALA A 42 -1.15 -9.72 1.50
CA ALA A 42 -1.76 -8.40 1.55
C ALA A 42 -2.73 -8.28 2.73
N ALA A 43 -3.64 -9.26 2.88
CA ALA A 43 -4.61 -9.29 3.97
C ALA A 43 -3.96 -9.40 5.36
N ALA A 44 -2.81 -10.06 5.48
CA ALA A 44 -2.06 -10.16 6.74
C ALA A 44 -1.50 -8.82 7.24
N LEU A 45 -1.50 -7.76 6.42
CA LEU A 45 -1.17 -6.40 6.86
C LEU A 45 -2.39 -5.66 7.44
N GLU A 46 -3.56 -6.29 7.44
CA GLU A 46 -4.83 -5.76 7.94
C GLU A 46 -5.28 -4.44 7.29
N PRO A 47 -5.27 -4.32 5.94
CA PRO A 47 -5.90 -3.19 5.26
C PRO A 47 -7.44 -3.32 5.28
N ASP A 48 -8.15 -2.24 4.97
CA ASP A 48 -9.59 -2.35 4.63
C ASP A 48 -9.79 -3.24 3.39
N HIS A 49 -8.89 -3.11 2.41
CA HIS A 49 -8.95 -3.83 1.15
C HIS A 49 -7.62 -4.50 0.76
N ALA A 50 -7.68 -5.83 0.58
CA ALA A 50 -6.58 -6.61 0.04
C ALA A 50 -6.84 -6.96 -1.43
N HIS A 51 -6.03 -6.39 -2.31
CA HIS A 51 -6.07 -6.60 -3.76
C HIS A 51 -5.00 -7.61 -4.22
N ASP A 52 -5.24 -8.24 -5.37
CA ASP A 52 -4.32 -9.16 -6.05
C ASP A 52 -3.41 -8.47 -7.08
N SER A 53 -3.57 -7.16 -7.28
CA SER A 53 -2.81 -6.33 -8.22
C SER A 53 -2.45 -4.98 -7.63
N TYR A 54 -1.44 -4.32 -8.19
CA TYR A 54 -0.97 -3.00 -7.75
C TYR A 54 -1.81 -1.88 -8.40
N GLU A 55 -2.26 -2.12 -9.62
CA GLU A 55 -3.16 -1.28 -10.40
C GLU A 55 -4.47 -1.04 -9.64
N ALA A 56 -5.02 -2.08 -8.99
CA ALA A 56 -6.24 -1.94 -8.20
C ALA A 56 -6.07 -1.03 -6.97
N VAL A 57 -4.86 -0.96 -6.39
CA VAL A 57 -4.56 -0.03 -5.29
C VAL A 57 -4.46 1.39 -5.82
N ILE A 58 -3.80 1.60 -6.95
CA ILE A 58 -3.65 2.93 -7.58
C ILE A 58 -5.01 3.46 -8.05
N ALA A 59 -5.88 2.57 -8.54
CA ALA A 59 -7.22 2.94 -9.00
C ALA A 59 -8.25 3.13 -7.87
N ASP A 60 -7.91 2.87 -6.60
CA ASP A 60 -8.82 3.10 -5.47
C ASP A 60 -8.93 4.62 -5.20
N PRO A 61 -10.10 5.25 -5.45
CA PRO A 61 -10.28 6.70 -5.29
C PRO A 61 -10.16 7.17 -3.83
N GLU A 62 -10.04 6.24 -2.88
CA GLU A 62 -9.84 6.53 -1.48
C GLU A 62 -8.40 6.31 -1.00
N VAL A 63 -7.46 6.01 -1.90
CA VAL A 63 -6.02 6.03 -1.58
C VAL A 63 -5.48 7.44 -1.81
N ASP A 64 -4.90 8.04 -0.77
CA ASP A 64 -4.30 9.39 -0.83
C ASP A 64 -2.80 9.36 -1.15
N ALA A 65 -2.11 8.29 -0.73
CA ALA A 65 -0.67 8.14 -0.90
C ALA A 65 -0.29 6.66 -1.04
N VAL A 66 0.74 6.38 -1.84
CA VAL A 66 1.26 5.01 -2.01
C VAL A 66 2.62 4.80 -1.35
N TYR A 67 2.78 3.64 -0.70
CA TYR A 67 4.07 3.10 -0.27
C TYR A 67 4.48 1.96 -1.20
N ILE A 68 5.63 2.09 -1.86
CA ILE A 68 6.12 1.11 -2.83
C ILE A 68 7.08 0.15 -2.11
N ALA A 69 6.57 -1.02 -1.75
CA ALA A 69 7.28 -2.08 -1.04
C ALA A 69 7.75 -3.19 -2.00
N LEU A 70 8.36 -2.80 -3.12
CA LEU A 70 8.74 -3.68 -4.22
C LEU A 70 10.28 -3.78 -4.35
N ALA A 71 10.74 -4.58 -5.30
CA ALA A 71 12.15 -4.56 -5.70
C ALA A 71 12.49 -3.21 -6.36
N ASN A 72 13.75 -2.78 -6.23
CA ASN A 72 14.18 -1.44 -6.66
C ASN A 72 13.93 -1.15 -8.14
N ASP A 73 14.06 -2.16 -9.00
CA ASP A 73 13.78 -2.08 -10.43
C ASP A 73 12.29 -1.81 -10.75
N ALA A 74 11.39 -2.19 -9.84
CA ALA A 74 9.97 -1.94 -9.96
C ALA A 74 9.56 -0.54 -9.46
N HIS A 75 10.42 0.22 -8.77
CA HIS A 75 10.01 1.51 -8.21
C HIS A 75 9.62 2.52 -9.29
N LEU A 76 10.46 2.74 -10.30
CA LEU A 76 10.20 3.75 -11.34
C LEU A 76 8.85 3.58 -12.04
N PRO A 77 8.49 2.41 -12.61
CA PRO A 77 7.20 2.25 -13.29
C PRO A 77 6.01 2.49 -12.34
N TRP A 78 6.09 2.05 -11.08
CA TRP A 78 5.00 2.22 -10.12
C TRP A 78 4.89 3.63 -9.54
N ILE A 79 6.00 4.37 -9.44
CA ILE A 79 5.97 5.80 -9.12
C ILE A 79 5.24 6.56 -10.22
N LEU A 80 5.60 6.32 -11.49
CA LEU A 80 4.97 7.00 -12.62
C LEU A 80 3.47 6.68 -12.69
N ALA A 81 3.10 5.41 -12.58
CA ALA A 81 1.70 4.98 -12.58
C ALA A 81 0.88 5.64 -11.45
N ALA A 82 1.46 5.81 -10.26
CA ALA A 82 0.77 6.43 -9.14
C ALA A 82 0.65 7.96 -9.26
N VAL A 83 1.58 8.63 -9.95
CA VAL A 83 1.55 10.09 -10.17
C VAL A 83 0.60 10.45 -11.32
N GLU A 84 0.40 9.55 -12.28
CA GLU A 84 -0.50 9.75 -13.43
C GLU A 84 -1.99 9.51 -13.11
N ALA A 85 -2.30 8.84 -12.01
CA ALA A 85 -3.67 8.50 -11.57
C ALA A 85 -4.40 9.70 -10.95
#